data_AF-A0A2V7WWJ4-F1
#
_entry.id   AF-A0A2V7WWJ4-F1
#
_cell.length_a   1.000
_cell.length_b   1.000
_cell.length_c   1.000
_cell.angle_alpha   90.00
_cell.angle_beta   90.00
_cell.angle_gamma   90.00
#
_symmetry.space_group_name_H-M   'P 1'
#
loop_
_entity.id
_entity.type
_entity.pdbx_description
1 polymer ?
#
loop_
_entity_poly.entity_id
_entity_poly.type
_entity_poly.pdbx_seq_one_letter_code
_entity_poly.pdbx_strand_id
1 'polypeptide(L)'
;MTATTFPVSAAVPRKPLQLGRAFVHPAFDLMVIGGGLSLCALAWMKLTGSRVPSLEAVALFAFLVNSPHFAASTVRLYTKPNAFRDLPFVTKVLPLAMLAVLGVGLALPAIVGTQLVALYFTWSPYHYAAQTYGLALMYAYRSGVQLGDRDKKLIRVACLLPFIFAFLDTRSLLLGGPAVAHALALLSVLRPACLVAPMLLFLAGTLGRGPRLPVISILAIVANAFWWTTLRYMDAFVWATIFHGLQYLAIVIIFHVRERRDREPAAGPAVMGRWLRPAAEFYAVCVVVGYLLFQAWPHASVLASLRFSQSFLIMVAIINIHHFIVDAYIW
;
A
#
# COMPACT_ATOMS: atom_id res chain seq x y z
N MET A 1 -44.03 -47.34 -23.81
CA MET A 1 -42.75 -46.61 -23.70
C MET A 1 -43.04 -45.19 -23.24
N THR A 2 -42.95 -44.94 -21.93
CA THR A 2 -43.12 -43.63 -21.32
C THR A 2 -41.80 -42.87 -21.43
N ALA A 3 -41.79 -41.79 -22.21
CA ALA A 3 -40.62 -40.94 -22.37
C ALA A 3 -40.41 -40.11 -21.09
N THR A 4 -39.42 -40.49 -20.30
CA THR A 4 -38.87 -39.69 -19.20
C THR A 4 -38.17 -38.47 -19.78
N THR A 5 -38.84 -37.31 -19.74
CA THR A 5 -38.22 -36.02 -19.99
C THR A 5 -37.35 -35.65 -18.80
N PHE A 6 -36.02 -35.71 -18.98
CA PHE A 6 -35.09 -35.18 -18.00
C PHE A 6 -35.27 -33.66 -17.92
N PRO A 7 -35.43 -33.07 -16.71
CA PRO A 7 -35.49 -31.63 -16.58
C PRO A 7 -34.15 -31.05 -17.00
N VAL A 8 -34.16 -30.25 -18.07
CA VAL A 8 -33.04 -29.41 -18.46
C VAL A 8 -32.79 -28.45 -17.30
N SER A 9 -31.70 -28.67 -16.57
CA SER A 9 -31.26 -27.81 -15.48
C SER A 9 -31.19 -26.37 -16.00
N ALA A 10 -32.08 -25.51 -15.51
CA ALA A 10 -32.10 -24.11 -15.88
C ALA A 10 -30.73 -23.50 -15.57
N ALA A 11 -30.05 -22.99 -16.61
CA ALA A 11 -28.75 -22.36 -16.46
C ALA A 11 -28.86 -21.23 -15.43
N VAL A 12 -28.17 -21.36 -14.29
CA VAL A 12 -28.13 -20.33 -13.26
C VAL A 12 -27.67 -19.03 -13.92
N PRO A 13 -28.47 -17.94 -13.89
CA PRO A 13 -28.11 -16.70 -14.55
C PRO A 13 -26.78 -16.18 -13.97
N ARG A 14 -25.76 -16.09 -14.84
CA ARG A 14 -24.45 -15.54 -14.48
C ARG A 14 -24.65 -14.05 -14.22
N LYS A 15 -24.55 -13.64 -12.95
CA LYS A 15 -24.53 -12.20 -12.61
C LYS A 15 -23.32 -11.55 -13.31
N PRO A 16 -23.49 -10.35 -13.89
CA PRO A 16 -22.41 -9.68 -14.61
C PRO A 16 -21.21 -9.40 -13.69
N LEU A 17 -20.03 -9.38 -14.29
CA LEU A 17 -18.77 -9.00 -13.65
C LEU A 17 -18.93 -7.63 -12.97
N GLN A 18 -18.60 -7.54 -11.68
CA GLN A 18 -18.68 -6.28 -10.95
C GLN A 18 -17.31 -5.59 -10.96
N LEU A 19 -17.20 -4.43 -11.61
CA LEU A 19 -15.95 -3.64 -11.58
C LEU A 19 -15.60 -3.19 -10.16
N GLY A 20 -16.64 -2.88 -9.37
CA GLY A 20 -16.56 -2.28 -8.04
C GLY A 20 -17.26 -0.93 -8.01
N ARG A 21 -17.92 -0.60 -6.91
CA ARG A 21 -18.56 0.72 -6.76
C ARG A 21 -17.48 1.78 -6.52
N ALA A 22 -17.22 2.60 -7.53
CA ALA A 22 -16.17 3.63 -7.50
C ALA A 22 -16.40 4.68 -6.39
N PHE A 23 -15.30 5.26 -5.89
CA PHE A 23 -15.29 6.44 -5.04
C PHE A 23 -15.38 7.73 -5.85
N VAL A 24 -14.66 7.80 -6.97
CA VAL A 24 -14.61 8.98 -7.86
C VAL A 24 -15.16 8.62 -9.24
N HIS A 25 -14.48 7.74 -9.96
CA HIS A 25 -14.86 7.30 -11.30
C HIS A 25 -14.24 5.92 -11.57
N PRO A 26 -14.95 4.96 -12.22
CA PRO A 26 -14.42 3.62 -12.43
C PRO A 26 -13.02 3.55 -13.03
N ALA A 27 -12.72 4.39 -14.04
CA ALA A 27 -11.39 4.44 -14.65
C ALA A 27 -10.32 4.96 -13.67
N PHE A 28 -10.61 6.01 -12.90
CA PHE A 28 -9.68 6.54 -11.91
C PHE A 28 -9.42 5.50 -10.81
N ASP A 29 -10.49 4.94 -10.26
CA ASP A 29 -10.42 3.93 -9.22
C ASP A 29 -9.65 2.69 -9.69
N LEU A 30 -9.91 2.15 -10.89
CA LEU A 30 -9.18 0.99 -11.40
C LEU A 30 -7.71 1.30 -11.68
N MET A 31 -7.42 2.44 -12.32
CA MET A 31 -6.05 2.79 -12.72
C MET A 31 -5.19 3.20 -11.53
N VAL A 32 -5.70 4.08 -10.66
CA VAL A 32 -4.92 4.62 -9.54
C VAL A 32 -5.04 3.71 -8.32
N ILE A 33 -6.25 3.51 -7.81
CA ILE A 33 -6.45 2.81 -6.53
C ILE A 33 -6.31 1.29 -6.68
N GLY A 34 -6.85 0.73 -7.77
CA GLY A 34 -6.71 -0.68 -8.10
C GLY A 34 -5.31 -1.06 -8.57
N GLY A 35 -4.45 -0.10 -8.90
CA GLY A 35 -3.08 -0.35 -9.35
C GLY A 35 -2.94 -0.66 -10.84
N GLY A 36 -3.97 -0.44 -11.67
CA GLY A 36 -3.88 -0.65 -13.12
C GLY A 36 -2.76 0.18 -13.79
N LEU A 37 -2.56 1.43 -13.37
CA LEU A 37 -1.47 2.29 -13.82
C LEU A 37 -0.10 1.67 -13.51
N SER A 38 0.04 1.04 -12.34
CA SER A 38 1.27 0.36 -11.96
C SER A 38 1.58 -0.80 -12.89
N LEU A 39 0.58 -1.60 -13.24
CA LEU A 39 0.74 -2.71 -14.18
C LEU A 39 1.10 -2.22 -15.59
N CYS A 40 0.50 -1.13 -16.05
CA CYS A 40 0.88 -0.50 -17.32
C CYS A 40 2.33 -0.02 -17.30
N ALA A 41 2.78 0.61 -16.21
CA ALA A 41 4.17 1.04 -16.06
C ALA A 41 5.15 -0.14 -16.03
N LEU A 42 4.79 -1.24 -15.34
CA LEU A 42 5.58 -2.47 -15.35
C LEU A 42 5.68 -3.08 -16.75
N ALA A 43 4.57 -3.15 -17.48
CA ALA A 43 4.53 -3.67 -18.84
C ALA A 43 5.42 -2.82 -19.76
N TRP A 44 5.30 -1.49 -19.70
CA TRP A 44 6.15 -0.56 -20.43
C TRP A 44 7.64 -0.76 -20.14
N MET A 45 8.01 -0.89 -18.86
CA MET A 45 9.38 -1.19 -18.46
C MET A 45 9.88 -2.51 -19.07
N LYS A 46 9.06 -3.58 -19.03
CA LYS A 46 9.46 -4.89 -19.57
C LYS A 46 9.63 -4.85 -21.08
N LEU A 47 8.78 -4.10 -21.78
CA LEU A 47 8.84 -3.93 -23.24
C LEU A 47 10.04 -3.09 -23.69
N THR A 48 10.42 -2.07 -22.90
CA THR A 48 11.53 -1.15 -23.22
C THR A 48 12.87 -1.55 -22.62
N GLY A 49 12.90 -2.52 -21.70
CA GLY A 49 14.10 -2.93 -20.96
C GLY A 49 14.53 -1.97 -19.84
N SER A 50 13.81 -0.87 -19.61
CA SER A 50 14.15 0.17 -18.61
C SER A 50 13.78 -0.25 -17.20
N ARG A 51 14.74 -0.64 -16.35
CA ARG A 51 14.46 -1.26 -15.04
C ARG A 51 14.04 -0.29 -13.92
N VAL A 52 14.60 0.92 -13.90
CA VAL A 52 14.39 1.92 -12.85
C VAL A 52 14.16 3.27 -13.53
N PRO A 53 13.25 4.13 -13.03
CA PRO A 53 13.18 5.51 -13.49
C PRO A 53 14.54 6.22 -13.33
N SER A 54 14.78 7.28 -14.09
CA SER A 54 15.98 8.11 -13.88
C SER A 54 16.02 8.63 -12.43
N LEU A 55 17.21 9.00 -11.94
CA LEU A 55 17.35 9.51 -10.58
C LEU A 55 16.48 10.76 -10.36
N GLU A 56 16.35 11.61 -11.38
CA GLU A 56 15.50 12.79 -11.37
C GLU A 56 14.02 12.40 -11.25
N ALA A 57 13.58 11.37 -11.98
CA ALA A 57 12.22 10.87 -11.88
C ALA A 57 11.94 10.24 -10.50
N VAL A 58 12.88 9.46 -9.95
CA VAL A 58 12.77 8.93 -8.59
C VAL A 58 12.69 10.06 -7.56
N ALA A 59 13.55 11.08 -7.68
CA ALA A 59 13.52 12.24 -6.78
C ALA A 59 12.19 13.01 -6.89
N LEU A 60 11.67 13.19 -8.11
CA LEU A 60 10.39 13.84 -8.35
C LEU A 60 9.23 13.06 -7.72
N PHE A 61 9.16 11.75 -7.92
CA PHE A 61 8.14 10.92 -7.28
C PHE A 61 8.31 10.85 -5.76
N ALA A 62 9.55 10.77 -5.26
CA ALA A 62 9.83 10.82 -3.84
C ALA A 62 9.30 12.12 -3.22
N PHE A 63 9.44 13.24 -3.92
CA PHE A 63 8.98 14.55 -3.46
C PHE A 63 7.47 14.78 -3.61
N LEU A 64 6.87 14.40 -4.75
CA LEU A 64 5.46 14.69 -5.06
C LEU A 64 4.48 13.59 -4.64
N VAL A 65 4.96 12.36 -4.45
CA VAL A 65 4.11 11.21 -4.12
C VAL A 65 4.45 10.67 -2.75
N ASN A 66 5.70 10.27 -2.53
CA ASN A 66 6.04 9.53 -1.32
C ASN A 66 6.11 10.41 -0.07
N SER A 67 6.80 11.54 -0.14
CA SER A 67 6.88 12.46 1.02
C SER A 67 5.49 12.95 1.45
N PRO A 68 4.58 13.36 0.53
CA PRO A 68 3.22 13.73 0.88
C PRO A 68 2.39 12.55 1.37
N HIS A 69 2.59 11.35 0.80
CA HIS A 69 1.94 10.13 1.30
C HIS A 69 2.27 9.86 2.77
N PHE A 70 3.55 9.87 3.14
CA PHE A 70 3.97 9.65 4.52
C PHE A 70 3.43 10.75 5.46
N ALA A 71 3.44 12.00 4.99
CA ALA A 71 2.88 13.11 5.73
C ALA A 71 1.36 13.00 5.89
N ALA A 72 0.63 12.45 4.92
CA ALA A 72 -0.83 12.39 4.93
C ALA A 72 -1.39 11.62 6.12
N SER A 73 -0.74 10.54 6.58
CA SER A 73 -1.14 9.82 7.80
C SER A 73 -1.04 10.71 9.04
N THR A 74 0.04 11.47 9.13
CA THR A 74 0.31 12.41 10.23
C THR A 74 -0.69 13.55 10.21
N VAL A 75 -0.86 14.20 9.05
CA VAL A 75 -1.83 15.30 8.87
C VAL A 75 -3.24 14.80 9.20
N ARG A 76 -3.64 13.62 8.72
CA ARG A 76 -4.95 13.05 9.01
C ARG A 76 -5.13 12.72 10.50
N LEU A 77 -4.12 12.12 11.14
CA LEU A 77 -4.17 11.82 12.58
C LEU A 77 -4.42 13.08 13.40
N TYR A 78 -3.66 14.15 13.16
CA TYR A 78 -3.73 15.37 13.97
C TYR A 78 -4.86 16.32 13.58
N THR A 79 -5.46 16.18 12.39
CA THR A 79 -6.65 16.94 11.98
C THR A 79 -7.97 16.25 12.36
N LYS A 80 -7.93 15.00 12.82
CA LYS A 80 -9.11 14.30 13.33
C LYS A 80 -9.54 14.92 14.67
N PRO A 81 -10.84 15.30 14.83
CA PRO A 81 -11.34 15.81 16.10
C PRO A 81 -11.08 14.82 17.24
N ASN A 82 -10.69 15.34 18.40
CA ASN A 82 -10.41 14.55 19.61
C ASN A 82 -9.28 13.50 19.48
N ALA A 83 -8.45 13.54 18.43
CA ALA A 83 -7.38 12.54 18.24
C ALA A 83 -6.45 12.39 19.46
N PHE A 84 -6.07 13.50 20.11
CA PHE A 84 -5.23 13.48 21.32
C PHE A 84 -5.86 12.80 22.54
N ARG A 85 -7.19 12.73 22.58
CA ARG A 85 -7.97 12.09 23.64
C ARG A 85 -8.22 10.61 23.29
N ASP A 86 -8.67 10.36 22.07
CA ASP A 86 -9.14 9.03 21.65
C ASP A 86 -7.98 8.10 21.25
N LEU A 87 -6.85 8.68 20.82
CA LEU A 87 -5.67 7.96 20.32
C LEU A 87 -4.35 8.46 20.99
N PRO A 88 -4.25 8.45 22.33
CA PRO A 88 -3.12 9.06 23.05
C PRO A 88 -1.79 8.36 22.78
N PHE A 89 -1.81 7.05 22.52
CA PHE A 89 -0.59 6.30 22.19
C PHE A 89 0.05 6.84 20.91
N VAL A 90 -0.67 6.89 19.79
CA VAL A 90 -0.12 7.32 18.50
C VAL A 90 0.07 8.83 18.38
N THR A 91 -0.63 9.65 19.17
CA THR A 91 -0.51 11.12 19.13
C THR A 91 0.50 11.70 20.13
N LYS A 92 0.87 10.96 21.18
CA LYS A 92 1.76 11.46 22.25
C LYS A 92 2.94 10.53 22.51
N VAL A 93 2.67 9.26 22.80
CA VAL A 93 3.70 8.31 23.24
C VAL A 93 4.59 7.89 22.07
N LEU A 94 3.99 7.48 20.95
CA LEU A 94 4.71 6.98 19.80
C LEU A 94 5.68 8.01 19.20
N PRO A 95 5.31 9.28 18.95
CA PRO A 95 6.25 10.27 18.42
C PRO A 95 7.48 10.46 19.32
N LEU A 96 7.28 10.55 20.64
CA LEU A 96 8.37 10.69 21.60
C LEU A 96 9.27 9.44 21.63
N ALA A 97 8.67 8.24 21.61
CA ALA A 97 9.42 6.99 21.53
C ALA A 97 10.24 6.91 20.23
N MET A 98 9.68 7.32 19.10
CA MET A 98 10.40 7.36 17.82
C MET A 98 11.56 8.36 17.83
N LEU A 99 11.41 9.52 18.46
CA LEU A 99 12.51 10.47 18.64
C LEU A 99 13.64 9.90 19.52
N ALA A 100 13.28 9.21 20.61
CA ALA A 100 14.27 8.53 21.45
C ALA A 100 15.03 7.43 20.68
N VAL A 101 14.29 6.58 19.95
CA VAL A 101 14.87 5.54 19.09
C VAL A 101 15.75 6.13 17.99
N LEU A 102 15.34 7.25 17.39
CA LEU A 102 16.17 7.99 16.43
C LEU A 102 17.47 8.47 17.07
N GLY A 103 17.41 9.08 18.26
CA GLY A 103 18.60 9.53 18.99
C GLY A 103 19.59 8.40 19.26
N VAL A 104 19.10 7.26 19.74
CA VAL A 104 19.93 6.05 19.94
C VAL A 104 20.46 5.51 18.61
N GLY A 105 19.64 5.50 17.55
CA GLY A 105 20.03 5.07 16.21
C GLY A 105 21.15 5.93 15.61
N LEU A 106 21.11 7.24 15.83
CA LEU A 106 22.15 8.17 15.40
C LEU A 106 23.42 8.07 16.25
N ALA A 107 23.30 7.82 17.56
CA ALA A 107 24.44 7.64 18.45
C ALA A 107 25.17 6.31 18.23
N LEU A 108 24.45 5.25 17.87
CA LEU A 108 24.96 3.88 17.67
C LEU A 108 24.61 3.35 16.27
N PRO A 109 25.09 3.99 15.19
CA PRO A 109 24.51 3.75 13.87
C PRO A 109 24.89 2.40 13.26
N ALA A 110 26.04 1.82 13.64
CA ALA A 110 26.43 0.47 13.20
C ALA A 110 25.57 -0.64 13.83
N ILE A 111 25.10 -0.42 15.06
CA ILE A 111 24.39 -1.43 15.86
C ILE A 111 22.88 -1.22 15.76
N VAL A 112 22.40 -0.01 16.04
CA VAL A 112 20.97 0.30 16.07
C VAL A 112 20.50 0.87 14.74
N GLY A 113 21.25 1.83 14.17
CA GLY A 113 20.91 2.46 12.88
C GLY A 113 20.72 1.44 11.74
N THR A 114 21.68 0.52 11.57
CA THR A 114 21.59 -0.56 10.58
C THR A 114 20.33 -1.43 10.77
N GLN A 115 19.94 -1.71 12.01
CA GLN A 115 18.77 -2.54 12.30
C GLN A 115 17.46 -1.80 12.03
N LEU A 116 17.41 -0.48 12.27
CA LEU A 116 16.28 0.36 11.89
C LEU A 116 16.09 0.38 10.37
N VAL A 117 17.17 0.53 9.62
CA VAL A 117 17.14 0.49 8.14
C VAL A 117 16.72 -0.90 7.65
N ALA A 118 17.26 -1.97 8.23
CA ALA A 118 16.87 -3.34 7.90
C ALA A 118 15.39 -3.63 8.22
N LEU A 119 14.90 -3.14 9.36
CA LEU A 119 13.49 -3.23 9.74
C LEU A 119 12.61 -2.47 8.75
N TYR A 120 12.99 -1.24 8.38
CA TYR A 120 12.27 -0.45 7.38
C TYR A 120 12.13 -1.22 6.04
N PHE A 121 13.23 -1.68 5.46
CA PHE A 121 13.17 -2.46 4.22
C PHE A 121 12.36 -3.74 4.38
N THR A 122 12.55 -4.47 5.48
CA THR A 122 11.80 -5.71 5.75
C THR A 122 10.29 -5.48 5.90
N TRP A 123 9.90 -4.39 6.56
CA TRP A 123 8.52 -4.13 6.93
C TRP A 123 7.71 -3.45 5.82
N SER A 124 8.37 -2.75 4.88
CA SER A 124 7.71 -2.06 3.77
C SER A 124 6.84 -2.99 2.90
N PRO A 125 7.30 -4.15 2.40
CA PRO A 125 6.46 -5.04 1.60
C PRO A 125 5.27 -5.61 2.39
N TYR A 126 5.46 -5.86 3.70
CA TYR A 126 4.36 -6.26 4.58
C TYR A 126 3.31 -5.15 4.69
N HIS A 127 3.75 -3.90 4.88
CA HIS A 127 2.85 -2.75 4.95
C HIS A 127 2.05 -2.58 3.64
N TYR A 128 2.69 -2.75 2.48
CA TYR A 128 2.00 -2.67 1.18
C TYR A 128 0.99 -3.82 0.99
N ALA A 129 1.32 -5.02 1.47
CA ALA A 129 0.39 -6.15 1.50
C ALA A 129 -0.80 -5.90 2.43
N ALA A 130 -0.59 -5.29 3.60
CA ALA A 130 -1.64 -4.92 4.54
C ALA A 130 -2.58 -3.85 3.96
N GLN A 131 -2.04 -2.81 3.30
CA GLN A 131 -2.84 -1.83 2.56
C GLN A 131 -3.65 -2.52 1.46
N THR A 132 -3.01 -3.37 0.66
CA THR A 132 -3.68 -4.13 -0.42
C THR A 132 -4.88 -4.92 0.11
N TYR A 133 -4.71 -5.57 1.26
CA TYR A 133 -5.79 -6.26 1.96
C TYR A 133 -6.93 -5.31 2.37
N GLY A 134 -6.59 -4.17 2.97
CA GLY A 134 -7.56 -3.13 3.34
C GLY A 134 -8.36 -2.60 2.14
N LEU A 135 -7.67 -2.26 1.05
CA LEU A 135 -8.30 -1.82 -0.20
C LEU A 135 -9.24 -2.88 -0.78
N ALA A 136 -8.79 -4.15 -0.82
CA ALA A 136 -9.60 -5.25 -1.34
C ALA A 136 -10.91 -5.42 -0.55
N LEU A 137 -10.85 -5.38 0.79
CA LEU A 137 -12.02 -5.44 1.67
C LEU A 137 -12.91 -4.21 1.52
N MET A 138 -12.33 -3.02 1.53
CA MET A 138 -13.07 -1.76 1.40
C MET A 138 -13.92 -1.74 0.12
N TYR A 139 -13.36 -2.11 -1.03
CA TYR A 139 -14.12 -2.17 -2.27
C TYR A 139 -15.13 -3.32 -2.32
N ALA A 140 -14.83 -4.46 -1.70
CA ALA A 140 -15.79 -5.55 -1.58
C ALA A 140 -17.04 -5.08 -0.81
N TYR A 141 -16.86 -4.53 0.39
CA TYR A 141 -17.96 -4.01 1.20
C TYR A 141 -18.70 -2.86 0.52
N ARG A 142 -17.95 -1.93 -0.08
CA ARG A 142 -18.54 -0.82 -0.84
C ARG A 142 -19.40 -1.32 -2.00
N SER A 143 -19.04 -2.45 -2.61
CA SER A 143 -19.79 -3.08 -3.70
C SER A 143 -20.94 -3.98 -3.22
N GLY A 144 -21.20 -4.02 -1.91
CA GLY A 144 -22.26 -4.84 -1.31
C GLY A 144 -21.89 -6.31 -1.15
N VAL A 145 -20.60 -6.65 -1.25
CA VAL A 145 -20.10 -8.01 -1.03
C VAL A 145 -19.87 -8.20 0.46
N GLN A 146 -20.63 -9.10 1.07
CA GLN A 146 -20.42 -9.51 2.45
C GLN A 146 -19.35 -10.60 2.49
N LEU A 147 -18.27 -10.36 3.23
CA LEU A 147 -17.15 -11.28 3.37
C LEU A 147 -17.22 -11.96 4.73
N GLY A 148 -17.28 -13.30 4.72
CA GLY A 148 -17.14 -14.10 5.93
C GLY A 148 -15.69 -14.16 6.41
N ASP A 149 -15.44 -14.72 7.59
CA ASP A 149 -14.10 -14.80 8.16
C ASP A 149 -13.14 -15.66 7.34
N ARG A 150 -13.65 -16.72 6.72
CA ARG A 150 -12.86 -17.55 5.81
C ARG A 150 -12.41 -16.76 4.58
N ASP A 151 -13.30 -15.97 3.98
CA ASP A 151 -12.99 -15.13 2.83
C ASP A 151 -11.92 -14.09 3.17
N LYS A 152 -12.11 -13.40 4.31
CA LYS A 152 -11.13 -12.44 4.84
C LYS A 152 -9.75 -13.08 5.02
N LYS A 153 -9.67 -14.29 5.59
CA LYS A 153 -8.41 -15.01 5.77
C LYS A 153 -7.76 -15.36 4.43
N LEU A 154 -8.53 -15.87 3.47
CA LEU A 154 -8.01 -16.22 2.14
C LEU A 154 -7.49 -15.00 1.38
N ILE A 155 -8.23 -13.88 1.42
CA ILE A 155 -7.79 -12.61 0.80
C ILE A 155 -6.51 -12.11 1.49
N ARG A 156 -6.44 -12.17 2.82
CA ARG A 156 -5.24 -11.78 3.58
C ARG A 156 -4.03 -12.62 3.19
N VAL A 157 -4.19 -13.94 3.06
CA VAL A 157 -3.11 -14.83 2.60
C VAL A 157 -2.67 -14.44 1.18
N ALA A 158 -3.61 -14.23 0.25
CA ALA A 158 -3.28 -13.82 -1.11
C ALA A 158 -2.51 -12.49 -1.16
N CYS A 159 -2.83 -11.54 -0.28
CA CYS A 159 -2.10 -10.27 -0.17
C CYS A 159 -0.71 -10.42 0.47
N LEU A 160 -0.55 -11.32 1.44
CA LEU A 160 0.71 -11.51 2.19
C LEU A 160 1.71 -12.44 1.49
N LEU A 161 1.26 -13.32 0.60
CA LEU A 161 2.15 -14.23 -0.14
C LEU A 161 3.29 -13.49 -0.87
N PRO A 162 3.06 -12.38 -1.60
CA PRO A 162 4.13 -11.59 -2.21
C PRO A 162 5.16 -11.04 -1.22
N PHE A 163 4.73 -10.67 0.00
CA PHE A 163 5.66 -10.26 1.06
C PHE A 163 6.53 -11.44 1.53
N ILE A 164 5.93 -12.60 1.78
CA ILE A 164 6.66 -13.81 2.19
C ILE A 164 7.70 -14.17 1.11
N PHE A 165 7.30 -14.09 -0.16
CA PHE A 165 8.22 -14.26 -1.29
C PHE A 165 9.39 -13.26 -1.24
N ALA A 166 9.11 -11.95 -1.17
CA ALA A 166 10.15 -10.91 -1.15
C ALA A 166 11.11 -11.03 0.05
N PHE A 167 10.57 -11.40 1.21
CA PHE A 167 11.35 -11.62 2.44
C PHE A 167 12.32 -12.79 2.30
N LEU A 168 11.89 -13.90 1.68
CA LEU A 168 12.72 -15.07 1.47
C LEU A 168 13.72 -14.87 0.32
N ASP A 169 13.31 -14.20 -0.77
CA ASP A 169 14.15 -13.92 -1.92
C ASP A 169 15.39 -13.10 -1.52
N THR A 170 15.19 -12.05 -0.73
CA THR A 170 16.29 -11.20 -0.21
C THR A 170 17.22 -11.92 0.76
N ARG A 171 16.69 -12.83 1.58
CA ARG A 171 17.50 -13.58 2.57
C ARG A 171 18.17 -14.81 2.00
N SER A 172 17.68 -15.38 0.90
CA SER A 172 18.29 -16.54 0.26
C SER A 172 19.75 -16.30 -0.13
N LEU A 173 20.11 -15.04 -0.43
CA LEU A 173 21.46 -14.57 -0.73
C LEU A 173 22.40 -14.53 0.49
N LEU A 174 21.85 -14.55 1.71
CA LEU A 174 22.60 -14.52 2.98
C LEU A 174 22.75 -15.91 3.61
N LEU A 175 22.07 -16.93 3.05
CA LEU A 175 22.15 -18.30 3.52
C LEU A 175 23.35 -19.00 2.86
N GLY A 176 23.96 -19.95 3.57
CA GLY A 176 25.00 -20.83 3.04
C GLY A 176 24.54 -22.30 2.99
N GLY A 177 25.17 -23.09 2.12
CA GLY A 177 25.00 -24.54 2.08
C GLY A 177 23.57 -25.01 1.77
N PRO A 178 23.07 -26.11 2.36
CA PRO A 178 21.79 -26.73 2.01
C PRO A 178 20.57 -25.82 2.27
N ALA A 179 20.70 -24.82 3.14
CA ALA A 179 19.63 -23.85 3.40
C ALA A 179 19.26 -23.03 2.15
N VAL A 180 20.25 -22.74 1.29
CA VAL A 180 20.01 -22.04 0.01
C VAL A 180 19.15 -22.90 -0.92
N ALA A 181 19.45 -24.19 -1.04
CA ALA A 181 18.68 -25.10 -1.90
C ALA A 181 17.21 -25.21 -1.46
N HIS A 182 16.96 -25.32 -0.15
CA HIS A 182 15.60 -25.31 0.39
C HIS A 182 14.88 -23.98 0.16
N ALA A 183 15.58 -22.84 0.34
CA ALA A 183 15.01 -21.53 0.06
C ALA A 183 14.64 -21.37 -1.42
N LEU A 184 15.51 -21.79 -2.34
CA LEU A 184 15.23 -21.75 -3.78
C LEU A 184 14.07 -22.67 -4.18
N ALA A 185 14.00 -23.87 -3.59
CA ALA A 185 12.87 -24.78 -3.81
C ALA A 185 11.55 -24.20 -3.29
N LEU A 186 11.56 -23.51 -2.14
CA LEU A 186 10.37 -22.83 -1.64
C LEU A 186 9.98 -21.65 -2.53
N LEU A 187 10.95 -20.86 -2.99
CA LEU A 187 10.70 -19.72 -3.89
C LEU A 187 10.12 -20.14 -5.24
N SER A 188 10.52 -21.30 -5.78
CA SER A 188 9.98 -21.83 -7.05
C SER A 188 8.50 -22.18 -6.97
N VAL A 189 7.99 -22.51 -5.77
CA VAL A 189 6.57 -22.74 -5.49
C VAL A 189 5.84 -21.46 -5.12
N LEU A 190 6.46 -20.60 -4.31
CA LEU A 190 5.83 -19.36 -3.84
C LEU A 190 5.57 -18.37 -4.97
N ARG A 191 6.50 -18.23 -5.93
CA ARG A 191 6.35 -17.30 -7.06
C ARG A 191 5.06 -17.56 -7.87
N PRO A 192 4.81 -18.77 -8.40
CA PRO A 192 3.56 -19.05 -9.09
C PRO A 192 2.35 -18.95 -8.15
N ALA A 193 2.47 -19.36 -6.88
CA ALA A 193 1.38 -19.23 -5.91
C ALA A 193 0.90 -17.78 -5.73
N CYS A 194 1.82 -16.80 -5.69
CA CYS A 194 1.49 -15.38 -5.61
C CYS A 194 0.64 -14.89 -6.79
N LEU A 195 0.88 -15.42 -7.99
CA LEU A 195 0.20 -15.03 -9.23
C LEU A 195 -1.12 -15.81 -9.44
N VAL A 196 -1.16 -17.06 -8.99
CA VAL A 196 -2.31 -17.95 -9.16
C VAL A 196 -3.37 -17.72 -8.08
N ALA A 197 -2.98 -17.45 -6.83
CA ALA A 197 -3.96 -17.27 -5.73
C ALA A 197 -5.02 -16.19 -6.00
N PRO A 198 -4.70 -14.99 -6.53
CA PRO A 198 -5.70 -13.98 -6.86
C PRO A 198 -6.66 -14.45 -7.97
N MET A 199 -6.16 -15.23 -8.94
CA MET A 199 -6.96 -15.79 -10.03
C MET A 199 -7.91 -16.88 -9.51
N LEU A 200 -7.45 -17.72 -8.58
CA LEU A 200 -8.28 -18.73 -7.93
C LEU A 200 -9.37 -18.10 -7.06
N LEU A 201 -9.08 -17.02 -6.34
CA LEU A 201 -10.08 -16.26 -5.60
C LEU A 201 -11.16 -15.70 -6.52
N PHE A 202 -10.74 -15.09 -7.62
CA PHE A 202 -11.67 -14.57 -8.63
C PHE A 202 -12.53 -15.69 -9.25
N LEU A 203 -11.92 -16.81 -9.65
CA LEU A 203 -12.62 -17.95 -10.23
C LEU A 203 -13.57 -18.62 -9.23
N ALA A 204 -13.16 -18.77 -7.97
CA ALA A 204 -14.04 -19.31 -6.92
C ALA A 204 -15.27 -18.43 -6.74
N GLY A 205 -15.11 -17.09 -6.75
CA GLY A 205 -16.22 -16.14 -6.69
C GLY A 205 -17.18 -16.25 -7.88
N THR A 206 -16.64 -16.30 -9.11
CA THR A 206 -17.47 -16.41 -10.33
C THR A 206 -18.22 -17.74 -10.40
N LEU A 207 -17.63 -18.83 -9.90
CA LEU A 207 -18.26 -20.14 -9.79
C LEU A 207 -19.21 -20.28 -8.59
N GLY A 208 -19.37 -19.25 -7.76
CA GLY A 208 -20.23 -19.28 -6.57
C GLY A 208 -19.69 -20.14 -5.42
N ARG A 209 -18.39 -20.46 -5.44
CA ARG A 209 -17.69 -21.26 -4.42
C ARG A 209 -16.83 -20.41 -3.47
N GLY A 210 -16.91 -19.09 -3.58
CA GLY A 210 -16.10 -18.14 -2.81
C GLY A 210 -16.60 -16.70 -2.93
N PRO A 211 -15.83 -15.72 -2.42
CA PRO A 211 -16.25 -14.33 -2.39
C PRO A 211 -16.26 -13.75 -3.81
N ARG A 212 -17.36 -13.10 -4.18
CA ARG A 212 -17.50 -12.38 -5.46
C ARG A 212 -16.82 -11.03 -5.39
N LEU A 213 -15.49 -11.04 -5.32
CA LEU A 213 -14.71 -9.81 -5.23
C LEU A 213 -14.89 -8.95 -6.49
N PRO A 214 -15.06 -7.63 -6.34
CA PRO A 214 -15.07 -6.74 -7.48
C PRO A 214 -13.69 -6.72 -8.15
N VAL A 215 -13.65 -6.43 -9.45
CA VAL A 215 -12.43 -6.43 -10.26
C VAL A 215 -11.34 -5.56 -9.65
N ILE A 216 -11.69 -4.39 -9.10
CA ILE A 216 -10.72 -3.51 -8.44
C ILE A 216 -10.01 -4.15 -7.25
N SER A 217 -10.70 -4.99 -6.46
CA SER A 217 -10.08 -5.71 -5.34
C SER A 217 -9.07 -6.74 -5.86
N ILE A 218 -9.41 -7.47 -6.92
CA ILE A 218 -8.48 -8.42 -7.56
C ILE A 218 -7.30 -7.69 -8.19
N LEU A 219 -7.55 -6.57 -8.86
CA LEU A 219 -6.52 -5.77 -9.52
C LEU A 219 -5.46 -5.29 -8.52
N ALA A 220 -5.88 -4.83 -7.33
CA ALA A 220 -4.96 -4.41 -6.27
C ALA A 220 -4.09 -5.58 -5.78
N ILE A 221 -4.68 -6.76 -5.58
CA ILE A 221 -3.95 -7.97 -5.16
C ILE A 221 -2.95 -8.39 -6.25
N VAL A 222 -3.36 -8.36 -7.52
CA VAL A 222 -2.51 -8.66 -8.67
C VAL A 222 -1.36 -7.67 -8.78
N ALA A 223 -1.62 -6.36 -8.67
CA ALA A 223 -0.57 -5.34 -8.70
C ALA A 223 0.51 -5.60 -7.63
N ASN A 224 0.08 -5.86 -6.39
CA ASN A 224 1.00 -6.20 -5.29
C ASN A 224 1.79 -7.50 -5.57
N ALA A 225 1.16 -8.53 -6.13
CA ALA A 225 1.86 -9.74 -6.52
C ALA A 225 2.92 -9.46 -7.60
N PHE A 226 2.58 -8.65 -8.61
CA PHE A 226 3.50 -8.34 -9.71
C PHE A 226 4.72 -7.53 -9.26
N TRP A 227 4.54 -6.53 -8.38
CA TRP A 227 5.67 -5.75 -7.86
C TRP A 227 6.77 -6.65 -7.28
N TRP A 228 6.38 -7.59 -6.41
CA TRP A 228 7.34 -8.37 -5.62
C TRP A 228 7.85 -9.64 -6.30
N THR A 229 7.15 -10.16 -7.31
CA THR A 229 7.52 -11.45 -7.93
C THR A 229 8.16 -11.32 -9.31
N THR A 230 7.96 -10.19 -10.00
CA THR A 230 8.44 -10.00 -11.38
C THR A 230 9.66 -9.09 -11.49
N LEU A 231 10.00 -8.41 -10.40
CA LEU A 231 11.11 -7.46 -10.30
C LEU A 231 12.13 -7.94 -9.27
N ARG A 232 13.36 -7.44 -9.38
CA ARG A 232 14.34 -7.58 -8.30
C ARG A 232 13.91 -6.71 -7.14
N TYR A 233 14.31 -7.08 -5.92
CA TYR A 233 13.84 -6.41 -4.71
C TYR A 233 13.96 -4.88 -4.72
N MET A 234 15.10 -4.30 -5.13
CA MET A 234 15.24 -2.84 -5.16
C MET A 234 14.37 -2.17 -6.24
N ASP A 235 14.22 -2.80 -7.40
CA ASP A 235 13.35 -2.31 -8.46
C ASP A 235 11.87 -2.38 -8.00
N ALA A 236 11.49 -3.50 -7.37
CA ALA A 236 10.19 -3.70 -6.73
C ALA A 236 9.92 -2.65 -5.67
N PHE A 237 10.91 -2.40 -4.80
CA PHE A 237 10.81 -1.44 -3.72
C PHE A 237 10.52 -0.04 -4.26
N VAL A 238 11.27 0.44 -5.25
CA VAL A 238 11.05 1.78 -5.84
C VAL A 238 9.64 1.89 -6.44
N TRP A 239 9.27 0.96 -7.32
CA TRP A 239 7.98 1.02 -8.01
C TRP A 239 6.79 0.83 -7.07
N ALA A 240 6.87 -0.15 -6.16
CA ALA A 240 5.82 -0.40 -5.18
C ALA A 240 5.66 0.82 -4.27
N THR A 241 6.75 1.44 -3.82
CA THR A 241 6.70 2.64 -2.97
C THR A 241 5.96 3.79 -3.67
N ILE A 242 6.26 4.05 -4.95
CA ILE A 242 5.56 5.10 -5.73
C ILE A 242 4.06 4.79 -5.86
N PHE A 243 3.71 3.60 -6.33
CA PHE A 243 2.31 3.26 -6.61
C PHE A 243 1.46 3.03 -5.35
N HIS A 244 2.05 2.44 -4.30
CA HIS A 244 1.47 2.40 -2.95
C HIS A 244 1.16 3.81 -2.46
N GLY A 245 2.12 4.73 -2.63
CA GLY A 245 1.96 6.14 -2.28
C GLY A 245 0.78 6.80 -3.00
N LEU A 246 0.67 6.58 -4.31
CA LEU A 246 -0.44 7.10 -5.12
C LEU A 246 -1.80 6.52 -4.71
N GLN A 247 -1.88 5.20 -4.48
CA GLN A 247 -3.11 4.53 -4.03
C GLN A 247 -3.61 5.11 -2.71
N TYR A 248 -2.70 5.24 -1.75
CA TYR A 248 -3.01 5.78 -0.44
C TYR A 248 -3.42 7.25 -0.52
N LEU A 249 -2.65 8.09 -1.24
CA LEU A 249 -2.96 9.51 -1.40
C LEU A 249 -4.34 9.72 -2.01
N ALA A 250 -4.70 8.93 -3.02
CA ALA A 250 -6.04 8.98 -3.61
C ALA A 250 -7.12 8.70 -2.55
N ILE A 251 -6.98 7.61 -1.79
CA ILE A 251 -7.95 7.22 -0.75
C ILE A 251 -8.02 8.25 0.37
N VAL A 252 -6.90 8.67 0.94
CA VAL A 252 -6.88 9.59 2.09
C VAL A 252 -7.47 10.96 1.71
N ILE A 253 -7.20 11.46 0.49
CA ILE A 253 -7.80 12.70 -0.02
C ILE A 253 -9.31 12.55 -0.16
N ILE A 254 -9.79 11.44 -0.74
CA ILE A 254 -11.22 11.16 -0.89
C ILE A 254 -11.93 11.18 0.47
N PHE A 255 -11.38 10.50 1.47
CA PHE A 255 -11.95 10.48 2.82
C PHE A 255 -11.87 11.85 3.50
N HIS A 256 -10.75 12.56 3.37
CA HIS A 256 -10.60 13.90 3.94
C HIS A 256 -11.65 14.87 3.39
N VAL A 257 -11.83 14.92 2.06
CA VAL A 257 -12.80 15.80 1.41
C VAL A 257 -14.23 15.42 1.82
N ARG A 258 -14.55 14.13 1.90
CA ARG A 258 -15.88 13.67 2.34
C ARG A 258 -16.17 14.07 3.80
N GLU A 259 -15.25 13.78 4.72
CA GLU A 259 -15.42 14.14 6.13
C GLU A 259 -15.58 15.64 6.36
N ARG A 260 -14.84 16.47 5.60
CA ARG A 260 -14.99 17.93 5.68
C ARG A 260 -16.36 18.39 5.18
N ARG A 261 -16.85 17.82 4.09
CA ARG A 261 -18.18 18.12 3.54
C ARG A 261 -19.30 17.72 4.50
N ASP A 262 -19.17 16.61 5.21
CA ASP A 262 -20.18 16.16 6.17
C ASP A 262 -20.25 17.08 7.41
N ARG A 263 -19.21 17.89 7.66
CA ARG A 263 -19.15 18.87 8.75
C ARG A 263 -19.59 20.28 8.35
N GLU A 264 -19.51 20.62 7.06
CA GLU A 264 -19.91 21.93 6.56
C GLU A 264 -21.43 21.95 6.27
N PRO A 265 -22.21 22.93 6.78
CA PRO A 265 -23.64 23.03 6.49
C PRO A 265 -23.93 23.08 4.99
N ALA A 266 -25.02 22.43 4.56
CA ALA A 266 -25.39 22.30 3.16
C ALA A 266 -25.72 23.66 2.51
N ALA A 267 -24.71 24.35 1.97
CA ALA A 267 -24.89 25.60 1.24
C ALA A 267 -25.03 25.36 -0.27
N GLY A 268 -26.25 25.35 -0.82
CA GLY A 268 -26.56 25.53 -2.26
C GLY A 268 -25.95 24.55 -3.30
N PRO A 269 -26.30 24.65 -4.59
CA PRO A 269 -25.93 23.67 -5.63
C PRO A 269 -24.44 23.66 -6.01
N ALA A 270 -23.89 22.44 -6.16
CA ALA A 270 -22.47 22.12 -6.21
C ALA A 270 -21.71 22.65 -7.44
N VAL A 271 -20.60 23.34 -7.19
CA VAL A 271 -19.60 23.71 -8.21
C VAL A 271 -18.35 22.85 -7.96
N MET A 272 -17.72 22.33 -9.02
CA MET A 272 -16.49 21.51 -9.01
C MET A 272 -15.39 22.03 -8.04
N GLY A 273 -15.32 23.34 -7.82
CA GLY A 273 -14.41 23.99 -6.88
C GLY A 273 -14.53 23.53 -5.42
N ARG A 274 -15.67 22.94 -5.01
CA ARG A 274 -15.86 22.41 -3.64
C ARG A 274 -15.11 21.12 -3.35
N TRP A 275 -14.73 20.36 -4.37
CA TRP A 275 -13.91 19.15 -4.20
C TRP A 275 -12.43 19.46 -4.34
N LEU A 276 -12.09 20.27 -5.35
CA LEU A 276 -10.70 20.58 -5.69
C LEU A 276 -10.01 21.38 -4.60
N ARG A 277 -10.67 22.38 -4.01
CA ARG A 277 -10.07 23.23 -2.98
C ARG A 277 -9.66 22.44 -1.73
N PRO A 278 -10.54 21.69 -1.03
CA PRO A 278 -10.12 20.94 0.16
C PRO A 278 -9.13 19.82 -0.16
N ALA A 279 -9.20 19.21 -1.35
CA ALA A 279 -8.20 18.24 -1.80
C ALA A 279 -6.82 18.89 -1.97
N ALA A 280 -6.76 20.04 -2.64
CA ALA A 280 -5.52 20.78 -2.90
C ALA A 280 -4.92 21.34 -1.60
N GLU A 281 -5.74 21.89 -0.70
CA GLU A 281 -5.31 22.35 0.62
C GLU A 281 -4.68 21.20 1.42
N PHE A 282 -5.37 20.05 1.50
CA PHE A 282 -4.84 18.88 2.20
C PHE A 282 -3.53 18.38 1.58
N TYR A 283 -3.48 18.24 0.25
CA TYR A 283 -2.28 17.79 -0.44
C TYR A 283 -1.12 18.77 -0.28
N ALA A 284 -1.36 20.08 -0.36
CA ALA A 284 -0.33 21.10 -0.14
C ALA A 284 0.26 21.03 1.27
N VAL A 285 -0.57 20.86 2.30
CA VAL A 285 -0.09 20.63 3.67
C VAL A 285 0.76 19.37 3.75
N CYS A 286 0.35 18.28 3.09
CA CYS A 286 1.13 17.04 3.03
C CYS A 286 2.48 17.24 2.32
N VAL A 287 2.54 18.02 1.25
CA VAL A 287 3.81 18.37 0.55
C VAL A 287 4.73 19.16 1.47
N VAL A 288 4.22 20.18 2.16
CA VAL A 288 5.03 20.99 3.09
C VAL A 288 5.55 20.13 4.24
N VAL A 289 4.69 19.35 4.90
CA VAL A 289 5.11 18.47 5.99
C VAL A 289 6.07 17.40 5.48
N GLY A 290 5.83 16.83 4.30
CA GLY A 290 6.72 15.87 3.66
C GLY A 290 8.10 16.46 3.37
N TYR A 291 8.17 17.69 2.84
CA TYR A 291 9.42 18.42 2.64
C TYR A 291 10.17 18.63 3.96
N LEU A 292 9.48 19.07 5.01
CA LEU A 292 10.10 19.27 6.31
C LEU A 292 10.69 17.96 6.87
N LEU A 293 9.97 16.85 6.75
CA LEU A 293 10.38 15.56 7.28
C LEU A 293 11.52 14.90 6.48
N PHE A 294 11.46 14.92 5.14
CA PHE A 294 12.39 14.17 4.30
C PHE A 294 13.52 15.01 3.71
N GLN A 295 13.38 16.33 3.63
CA GLN A 295 14.41 17.20 3.07
C GLN A 295 15.04 18.08 4.14
N ALA A 296 14.25 18.85 4.90
CA ALA A 296 14.79 19.80 5.87
C ALA A 296 15.38 19.11 7.12
N TRP A 297 14.66 18.18 7.73
CA TRP A 297 15.07 17.56 8.99
C TRP A 297 16.41 16.79 8.89
N PRO A 298 16.70 16.03 7.81
CA PRO A 298 18.02 15.43 7.64
C PRO A 298 19.20 16.40 7.61
N HIS A 299 19.00 17.67 7.24
CA HIS A 299 20.09 18.66 7.33
C HIS A 299 20.42 19.06 8.78
N ALA A 300 19.51 18.87 9.73
CA ALA A 300 19.78 19.15 11.14
C ALA A 300 20.87 18.23 11.71
N SER A 301 21.03 17.01 11.18
CA SER A 301 22.10 16.11 11.63
C SER A 301 23.49 16.59 11.19
N VAL A 302 23.59 17.33 10.08
CA VAL A 302 24.85 17.93 9.62
C VAL A 302 25.32 19.02 10.58
N LEU A 303 24.37 19.81 11.11
CA LEU A 303 24.66 20.80 12.15
C LEU A 303 25.20 20.17 13.44
N ALA A 304 24.85 18.90 13.70
CA ALA A 304 25.37 18.10 14.81
C ALA A 304 26.65 17.31 14.46
N SER A 305 27.35 17.65 13.36
CA SER A 305 28.56 16.97 12.87
C SER A 305 28.40 15.49 12.53
N LEU A 306 27.18 15.02 12.27
CA LEU A 306 26.92 13.65 11.81
C LEU A 306 27.02 13.53 10.29
N ARG A 307 27.40 12.36 9.78
CA ARG A 307 27.49 12.08 8.34
C ARG A 307 26.09 12.07 7.72
N PHE A 308 25.85 12.98 6.78
CA PHE A 308 24.53 13.17 6.14
C PHE A 308 23.93 11.87 5.60
N SER A 309 24.67 11.08 4.82
CA SER A 309 24.14 9.87 4.18
C SER A 309 23.64 8.82 5.17
N GLN A 310 24.35 8.64 6.29
CA GLN A 310 23.97 7.69 7.33
C GLN A 310 22.77 8.20 8.14
N SER A 311 22.79 9.47 8.54
CA SER A 311 21.69 10.10 9.27
C SER A 311 20.41 10.13 8.44
N PHE A 312 20.51 10.43 7.14
CA PHE A 312 19.39 10.45 6.21
C PHE A 312 18.65 9.10 6.17
N LEU A 313 19.37 7.99 5.99
CA LEU A 313 18.75 6.66 5.93
C LEU A 313 18.10 6.26 7.25
N ILE A 314 18.71 6.58 8.39
CA ILE A 314 18.14 6.30 9.72
C ILE A 314 16.87 7.13 9.95
N MET A 315 16.87 8.40 9.55
CA MET A 315 15.68 9.26 9.64
C MET A 315 14.56 8.79 8.71
N VAL A 316 14.87 8.45 7.46
CA VAL A 316 13.90 7.87 6.53
C VAL A 316 13.30 6.59 7.12
N ALA A 317 14.12 5.72 7.69
CA ALA A 317 13.66 4.50 8.33
C ALA A 317 12.72 4.78 9.51
N ILE A 318 13.04 5.73 10.39
CA ILE A 318 12.18 6.02 11.56
C ILE A 318 10.86 6.66 11.15
N ILE A 319 10.87 7.55 10.14
CA ILE A 319 9.66 8.17 9.60
C ILE A 319 8.74 7.09 9.01
N ASN A 320 9.31 6.15 8.25
CA ASN A 320 8.56 5.04 7.66
C ASN A 320 7.98 4.11 8.73
N ILE A 321 8.78 3.72 9.73
CA ILE A 321 8.33 2.86 10.83
C ILE A 321 7.19 3.53 11.60
N HIS A 322 7.33 4.81 11.93
CA HIS A 322 6.26 5.60 12.56
C HIS A 322 5.00 5.59 11.69
N HIS A 323 5.13 5.87 10.40
CA HIS A 323 4.04 5.87 9.44
C HIS A 323 3.32 4.51 9.37
N PHE A 324 4.05 3.39 9.30
CA PHE A 324 3.46 2.05 9.26
C PHE A 324 2.57 1.78 10.49
N ILE A 325 3.01 2.23 11.65
CA ILE A 325 2.24 2.10 12.89
C ILE A 325 1.02 3.01 12.83
N VAL A 326 1.18 4.30 12.52
CA VAL A 326 0.06 5.24 12.47
C VAL A 326 -1.01 4.81 11.47
N ASP A 327 -0.63 4.32 10.30
CA ASP A 327 -1.56 3.83 9.29
C ASP A 327 -2.40 2.64 9.77
N ALA A 328 -1.78 1.70 10.50
CA ALA A 328 -2.49 0.56 11.06
C ALA A 328 -3.51 0.93 12.14
N TYR A 329 -3.41 2.13 12.74
CA TYR A 329 -4.41 2.67 13.67
C TYR A 329 -5.49 3.49 12.96
N ILE A 330 -5.16 4.07 11.81
CA ILE A 330 -6.06 4.91 11.04
C ILE A 330 -7.06 4.08 10.22
N TRP A 331 -6.60 2.96 9.65
CA TRP A 331 -7.34 2.12 8.69
C TRP A 331 -7.67 0.75 9.26
#